data_AF-A0A9D9H085-F1
#
_entry.id   AF-A0A9D9H085-F1
#
_cell.length_a   1.000
_cell.length_b   1.000
_cell.length_c   1.000
_cell.angle_alpha   90.00
_cell.angle_beta   90.00
_cell.angle_gamma   90.00
#
_symmetry.space_group_name_H-M   'P 1'
#
loop_
_entity.id
_entity.type
_entity.pdbx_description
1 polymer ?
#
loop_
_entity_poly.entity_id
_entity_poly.type
_entity_poly.pdbx_seq_one_letter_code
_entity_poly.pdbx_strand_id
1 'polypeptide(L)'
;MNNLSGKSSDKVKILVAYHKKDTLYKNEILVPIHCGRTVAYAKSKDGVISEEDYNWLVENLIGDDSGDNISSYNRALNEMTAIYWGWKNYDKLENPEYIGFSHYRRLINLTGGKINPSYVLASLGYDNQDNITNIFKDYDIIAQYLDFTTVNSTFETIEDYVNAVDLKNKHAGMYNAFLRFREKKGYYSNNIFIMKKEDFFEYCNIMFNLLLSAYDEFLKNDDERINTRFLACCSEFLTGFYIDYLVHDKGYKVKNLKLYDMISFNDRKKKFLRNFINNIFSVRNPIINNEKSKMLTIMGIKFFLPFQKVKK
;
A
#
# COMPACT_ATOMS: atom_id res chain seq x y z
N MET A 1 24.29 -41.79 1.55
CA MET A 1 24.73 -40.55 0.85
C MET A 1 23.56 -39.60 0.83
N ASN A 2 23.78 -38.39 1.30
CA ASN A 2 22.77 -37.44 1.76
C ASN A 2 21.77 -37.03 0.67
N ASN A 3 20.49 -37.01 1.06
CA ASN A 3 19.43 -36.25 0.40
C ASN A 3 19.90 -34.80 0.23
N LEU A 4 20.17 -34.41 -1.02
CA LEU A 4 20.13 -33.00 -1.39
C LEU A 4 18.67 -32.59 -1.30
N SER A 5 18.29 -31.99 -0.16
CA SER A 5 17.10 -31.17 -0.07
C SER A 5 17.23 -30.10 -1.15
N GLY A 6 16.54 -30.31 -2.28
CA GLY A 6 16.42 -29.29 -3.31
C GLY A 6 15.95 -28.04 -2.62
N LYS A 7 16.79 -27.01 -2.61
CA LYS A 7 16.38 -25.66 -2.21
C LYS A 7 15.16 -25.39 -3.09
N SER A 8 13.97 -25.35 -2.48
CA SER A 8 12.77 -24.95 -3.19
C SER A 8 13.12 -23.62 -3.85
N SER A 9 13.09 -23.55 -5.18
CA SER A 9 13.18 -22.28 -5.89
C SER A 9 12.17 -21.32 -5.26
N ASP A 10 12.56 -20.08 -4.99
CA ASP A 10 11.63 -19.09 -4.44
C ASP A 10 10.52 -18.84 -5.45
N LYS A 11 9.34 -19.42 -5.18
CA LYS A 11 8.22 -19.36 -6.10
C LYS A 11 7.48 -18.04 -6.01
N VAL A 12 7.64 -17.31 -4.91
CA VAL A 12 6.86 -16.11 -4.63
C VAL A 12 7.78 -14.98 -4.17
N LYS A 13 7.66 -13.82 -4.82
CA LYS A 13 8.21 -12.56 -4.28
C LYS A 13 7.13 -11.49 -4.26
N ILE A 14 7.09 -10.69 -3.20
CA ILE A 14 6.16 -9.57 -3.05
C ILE A 14 6.98 -8.33 -2.78
N LEU A 15 6.92 -7.38 -3.69
CA LEU A 15 7.54 -6.08 -3.54
C LEU A 15 6.77 -5.28 -2.49
N VAL A 16 7.46 -4.83 -1.44
CA VAL A 16 6.87 -3.99 -0.40
C VAL A 16 7.45 -2.59 -0.55
N ALA A 17 6.65 -1.64 -1.03
CA ALA A 17 7.13 -0.28 -1.28
C ALA A 17 7.20 0.55 0.01
N TYR A 18 8.34 1.20 0.23
CA TYR A 18 8.64 2.14 1.31
C TYR A 18 9.16 3.46 0.72
N HIS A 19 8.68 4.59 1.25
CA HIS A 19 9.22 5.92 0.96
C HIS A 19 9.75 6.65 2.21
N LYS A 20 9.70 5.99 3.37
CA LYS A 20 10.19 6.47 4.66
C LYS A 20 10.42 5.31 5.63
N LYS A 21 11.23 5.54 6.67
CA LYS A 21 11.49 4.57 7.74
C LYS A 21 10.18 4.15 8.42
N ASP A 22 9.97 2.84 8.54
CA ASP A 22 8.87 2.23 9.28
C ASP A 22 9.24 0.78 9.65
N THR A 23 8.27 0.00 10.11
CA THR A 23 8.40 -1.42 10.39
C THR A 23 8.90 -2.16 9.14
N LEU A 24 10.07 -2.79 9.25
CA LEU A 24 10.66 -3.55 8.15
C LEU A 24 9.98 -4.92 8.02
N TYR A 25 9.37 -5.15 6.86
CA TYR A 25 8.75 -6.42 6.49
C TYR A 25 9.61 -7.10 5.43
N LYS A 26 10.52 -7.98 5.86
CA LYS A 26 11.51 -8.63 5.02
C LYS A 26 11.63 -10.11 5.37
N ASN A 27 11.54 -10.97 4.38
CA ASN A 27 11.89 -12.39 4.45
C ASN A 27 12.06 -12.95 3.02
N GLU A 28 12.10 -14.27 2.84
CA GLU A 28 12.25 -14.88 1.52
C GLU A 28 11.11 -14.53 0.55
N ILE A 29 9.92 -14.15 1.05
CA ILE A 29 8.75 -13.78 0.24
C ILE A 29 8.68 -12.26 0.05
N LEU A 30 8.90 -11.48 1.10
CA LEU A 30 8.73 -10.03 1.11
C LEU A 30 10.04 -9.32 0.78
N VAL A 31 10.04 -8.57 -0.32
CA VAL A 31 11.19 -7.82 -0.84
C VAL A 31 10.95 -6.33 -0.62
N PRO A 32 11.58 -5.69 0.37
CA PRO A 32 11.42 -4.27 0.63
C PRO A 32 12.10 -3.42 -0.45
N ILE A 33 11.34 -2.50 -1.05
CA ILE A 33 11.81 -1.57 -2.08
C ILE A 33 11.72 -0.13 -1.56
N HIS A 34 12.82 0.61 -1.63
CA HIS A 34 12.83 2.05 -1.44
C HIS A 34 12.34 2.72 -2.72
N CYS A 35 11.06 3.12 -2.74
CA CYS A 35 10.44 3.74 -3.90
C CYS A 35 10.78 5.23 -3.99
N GLY A 36 11.10 5.70 -5.19
CA GLY A 36 11.52 7.07 -5.45
C GLY A 36 12.85 7.45 -4.82
N ARG A 37 13.78 6.49 -4.70
CA ARG A 37 15.08 6.72 -4.04
C ARG A 37 15.86 7.87 -4.68
N THR A 38 15.77 8.03 -6.01
CA THR A 38 16.40 9.14 -6.75
C THR A 38 15.94 10.51 -6.24
N VAL A 39 14.69 10.62 -5.79
CA VAL A 39 14.06 11.86 -5.32
C VAL A 39 13.78 11.84 -3.81
N ALA A 40 14.47 11.00 -3.04
CA ALA A 40 14.21 10.82 -1.61
C ALA A 40 14.30 12.14 -0.80
N TYR A 41 15.28 13.00 -1.13
CA TYR A 41 15.46 14.31 -0.49
C TYR A 41 14.54 15.41 -1.03
N ALA A 42 13.81 15.18 -2.12
CA ALA A 42 12.87 16.17 -2.62
C ALA A 42 11.71 16.33 -1.64
N LYS A 43 11.24 17.57 -1.42
CA LYS A 43 10.11 17.85 -0.52
C LYS A 43 8.88 17.02 -0.95
N SER A 44 8.26 16.37 0.02
CA SER A 44 7.00 15.64 -0.14
C SER A 44 5.93 16.21 0.80
N LYS A 45 4.72 15.65 0.77
CA LYS A 45 3.67 15.96 1.76
C LYS A 45 4.07 15.60 3.20
N ASP A 46 5.01 14.67 3.36
CA ASP A 46 5.52 14.21 4.66
C ASP A 46 6.76 15.03 5.09
N GLY A 47 7.15 16.05 4.31
CA GLY A 47 8.35 16.85 4.53
C GLY A 47 9.55 16.38 3.70
N VAL A 48 10.76 16.74 4.15
CA VAL A 48 12.04 16.26 3.63
C VAL A 48 12.55 15.19 4.59
N ILE A 49 13.02 14.07 4.05
CA ILE A 49 13.56 12.98 4.87
C ILE A 49 14.82 13.41 5.62
N SER A 50 15.00 12.93 6.85
CA SER A 50 16.25 13.13 7.58
C SER A 50 17.37 12.26 6.99
N GLU A 51 18.63 12.63 7.22
CA GLU A 51 19.77 11.80 6.82
C GLU A 51 19.75 10.43 7.53
N GLU A 52 19.37 10.39 8.81
CA GLU A 52 19.21 9.14 9.57
C GLU A 52 18.18 8.20 8.92
N ASP A 53 17.01 8.73 8.57
CA ASP A 53 15.96 7.92 7.94
C ASP A 53 16.34 7.50 6.53
N TYR A 54 17.03 8.35 5.77
CA TYR A 54 17.56 7.98 4.46
C TYR A 54 18.57 6.84 4.56
N ASN A 55 19.55 6.93 5.46
CA ASN A 55 20.55 5.89 5.67
C ASN A 55 19.88 4.57 6.08
N TRP A 56 18.87 4.61 6.95
CA TRP A 56 18.08 3.43 7.29
C TRP A 56 17.43 2.79 6.05
N LEU A 57 16.85 3.58 5.15
CA LEU A 57 16.26 3.05 3.91
C LEU A 57 17.31 2.41 3.00
N VAL A 58 18.47 3.05 2.85
CA VAL A 58 19.59 2.55 2.04
C VAL A 58 20.14 1.23 2.56
N GLU A 59 20.26 1.09 3.89
CA GLU A 59 20.80 -0.11 4.53
C GLU A 59 19.83 -1.31 4.46
N ASN A 60 18.52 -1.05 4.50
CA ASN A 60 17.54 -2.11 4.71
C ASN A 60 16.80 -2.53 3.43
N LEU A 61 16.72 -1.64 2.43
CA LEU A 61 15.84 -1.80 1.27
C LEU A 61 16.63 -1.80 -0.05
N ILE A 62 16.07 -2.46 -1.05
CA ILE A 62 16.58 -2.36 -2.42
C ILE A 62 16.12 -1.03 -3.01
N GLY A 63 17.03 -0.24 -3.57
CA GLY A 63 16.69 1.00 -4.27
C GLY A 63 16.05 0.73 -5.62
N ASP A 64 14.92 1.38 -5.88
CA ASP A 64 14.27 1.36 -7.19
C ASP A 64 15.00 2.19 -8.25
N ASP A 65 16.17 2.75 -7.93
CA ASP A 65 17.03 3.59 -8.76
C ASP A 65 18.20 2.82 -9.40
N SER A 66 18.14 1.50 -9.39
CA SER A 66 19.19 0.62 -9.93
C SER A 66 18.72 -0.14 -11.18
N GLY A 67 19.63 -0.47 -12.10
CA GLY A 67 19.27 -1.11 -13.37
C GLY A 67 18.35 -0.24 -14.23
N ASP A 68 17.47 -0.88 -15.01
CA ASP A 68 16.43 -0.15 -15.76
C ASP A 68 15.33 0.30 -14.79
N ASN A 69 15.07 1.61 -14.75
CA ASN A 69 14.23 2.22 -13.73
C ASN A 69 13.62 3.58 -14.12
N ILE A 70 12.60 3.97 -13.36
CA ILE A 70 11.93 5.28 -13.43
C ILE A 70 11.82 5.93 -12.04
N SER A 71 12.80 5.70 -11.15
CA SER A 71 12.78 6.19 -9.76
C SER A 71 12.57 7.70 -9.66
N SER A 72 13.13 8.47 -10.60
CA SER A 72 12.94 9.92 -10.71
C SER A 72 11.47 10.34 -10.92
N TYR A 73 10.62 9.45 -11.46
CA TYR A 73 9.22 9.75 -11.79
C TYR A 73 8.28 9.55 -10.59
N ASN A 74 8.82 9.16 -9.43
CA ASN A 74 8.03 8.85 -8.24
C ASN A 74 7.11 9.99 -7.78
N ARG A 75 7.47 11.26 -8.02
CA ARG A 75 6.59 12.38 -7.67
C ARG A 75 5.27 12.39 -8.45
N ALA A 76 5.26 11.86 -9.68
CA ALA A 76 4.06 11.73 -10.50
C ALA A 76 3.39 10.34 -10.36
N LEU A 77 4.20 9.28 -10.25
CA LEU A 77 3.77 7.88 -10.35
C LEU A 77 3.75 7.12 -9.02
N ASN A 78 4.19 7.75 -7.92
CA ASN A 78 4.33 7.14 -6.59
C ASN A 78 4.94 5.72 -6.67
N GLU A 79 4.30 4.74 -6.03
CA GLU A 79 4.77 3.38 -5.89
C GLU A 79 4.86 2.56 -7.19
N MET A 80 4.29 3.06 -8.30
CA MET A 80 4.47 2.44 -9.60
C MET A 80 5.95 2.38 -10.02
N THR A 81 6.80 3.25 -9.47
CA THR A 81 8.25 3.20 -9.65
C THR A 81 8.88 1.89 -9.12
N ALA A 82 8.39 1.37 -8.00
CA ALA A 82 8.81 0.07 -7.46
C ALA A 82 8.26 -1.11 -8.29
N ILE A 83 7.02 -1.01 -8.77
CA ILE A 83 6.42 -2.01 -9.69
C ILE A 83 7.22 -2.08 -11.00
N TYR A 84 7.59 -0.92 -11.57
CA TYR A 84 8.40 -0.84 -12.79
C TYR A 84 9.77 -1.50 -12.57
N TRP A 85 10.42 -1.17 -11.46
CA TRP A 85 11.71 -1.75 -11.12
C TRP A 85 11.62 -3.27 -11.04
N GLY A 86 10.61 -3.81 -10.36
CA GLY A 86 10.40 -5.25 -10.27
C GLY A 86 10.10 -5.92 -11.63
N TRP A 87 9.44 -5.21 -12.55
CA TRP A 87 9.22 -5.68 -13.91
C TRP A 87 10.50 -5.72 -14.74
N LYS A 88 11.28 -4.64 -14.74
CA LYS A 88 12.50 -4.54 -15.57
C LYS A 88 13.71 -5.27 -15.00
N ASN A 89 13.68 -5.58 -13.71
CA ASN A 89 14.77 -6.25 -12.99
C ASN A 89 14.29 -7.58 -12.40
N TYR A 90 13.34 -8.25 -13.07
CA TYR A 90 12.69 -9.46 -12.58
C TYR A 90 13.66 -10.63 -12.34
N ASP A 91 14.75 -10.69 -13.11
CA ASP A 91 15.84 -11.64 -12.94
C ASP A 91 16.55 -11.48 -11.58
N LYS A 92 16.63 -10.24 -11.07
CA LYS A 92 17.16 -9.94 -9.73
C LYS A 92 16.24 -10.37 -8.59
N LEU A 93 15.00 -10.75 -8.91
CA LEU A 93 14.03 -11.29 -7.96
C LEU A 93 14.02 -12.83 -7.94
N GLU A 94 15.02 -13.47 -8.56
CA GLU A 94 15.11 -14.94 -8.67
C GLU A 94 14.03 -15.56 -9.57
N ASN A 95 13.43 -14.76 -10.46
CA ASN A 95 12.42 -15.22 -11.43
C ASN A 95 11.26 -16.01 -10.79
N PRO A 96 10.52 -15.45 -9.82
CA PRO A 96 9.48 -16.18 -9.11
C PRO A 96 8.36 -16.63 -10.05
N GLU A 97 7.58 -17.63 -9.66
CA GLU A 97 6.38 -18.05 -10.40
C GLU A 97 5.22 -17.07 -10.16
N TYR A 98 5.15 -16.53 -8.94
CA TYR A 98 4.16 -15.56 -8.50
C TYR A 98 4.84 -14.30 -8.01
N ILE A 99 4.32 -13.15 -8.43
CA ILE A 99 4.80 -11.86 -7.97
C ILE A 99 3.64 -11.04 -7.42
N GLY A 100 3.91 -10.32 -6.34
CA GLY A 100 2.97 -9.40 -5.74
C GLY A 100 3.54 -8.03 -5.48
N PHE A 101 2.63 -7.12 -5.17
CA PHE A 101 2.94 -5.79 -4.71
C PHE A 101 2.12 -5.44 -3.48
N SER A 102 2.76 -4.78 -2.51
CA SER A 102 2.12 -4.25 -1.32
C SER A 102 2.73 -2.94 -0.87
N HIS A 103 1.97 -2.20 -0.07
CA HIS A 103 2.48 -1.02 0.63
C HIS A 103 3.09 -1.48 1.95
N TYR A 104 4.14 -0.82 2.42
CA TYR A 104 4.72 -1.12 3.74
C TYR A 104 3.72 -1.04 4.91
N ARG A 105 2.61 -0.33 4.74
CA ARG A 105 1.57 -0.13 5.77
C ARG A 105 0.30 -0.95 5.56
N ARG A 106 0.20 -1.69 4.45
CA ARG A 106 -0.97 -2.51 4.09
C ARG A 106 -0.50 -3.79 3.44
N LEU A 107 -0.59 -4.89 4.19
CA LEU A 107 -0.29 -6.23 3.71
C LEU A 107 -1.59 -7.03 3.57
N ILE A 108 -1.67 -7.95 2.61
CA ILE A 108 -2.78 -8.89 2.48
C ILE A 108 -2.77 -9.85 3.67
N ASN A 109 -3.92 -10.09 4.29
CA ASN A 109 -4.08 -11.14 5.29
C ASN A 109 -4.38 -12.49 4.61
N LEU A 110 -3.33 -13.28 4.33
CA LEU A 110 -3.43 -14.56 3.61
C LEU A 110 -4.23 -15.62 4.39
N THR A 111 -4.24 -15.53 5.72
CA THR A 111 -4.95 -16.49 6.58
C THR A 111 -6.45 -16.17 6.71
N GLY A 112 -6.85 -14.92 6.44
CA GLY A 112 -8.19 -14.41 6.76
C GLY A 112 -8.51 -14.37 8.27
N GLY A 113 -7.55 -14.75 9.11
CA GLY A 113 -7.71 -14.90 10.55
C GLY A 113 -7.43 -13.63 11.35
N LYS A 114 -7.45 -13.77 12.68
CA LYS A 114 -7.05 -12.69 13.60
C LYS A 114 -5.54 -12.52 13.56
N ILE A 115 -5.09 -11.27 13.57
CA ILE A 115 -3.65 -10.93 13.52
C ILE A 115 -3.09 -10.80 14.93
N ASN A 116 -1.99 -11.50 15.21
CA ASN A 116 -1.20 -11.31 16.42
C ASN A 116 -0.11 -10.24 16.17
N PRO A 117 -0.14 -9.09 16.87
CA PRO A 117 0.84 -8.03 16.67
C PRO A 117 2.29 -8.41 17.03
N SER A 118 2.50 -9.46 17.82
CA SER A 118 3.86 -9.94 18.15
C SER A 118 4.46 -10.79 17.03
N TYR A 119 3.63 -11.34 16.14
CA TYR A 119 4.02 -12.24 15.07
C TYR A 119 3.27 -11.88 13.79
N VAL A 120 3.41 -10.62 13.36
CA VAL A 120 2.60 -10.04 12.27
C VAL A 120 2.73 -10.86 10.99
N LEU A 121 3.94 -11.15 10.53
CA LEU A 121 4.17 -11.87 9.27
C LEU A 121 3.62 -13.30 9.30
N ALA A 122 3.87 -14.06 10.37
CA ALA A 122 3.33 -15.41 10.53
C ALA A 122 1.79 -15.40 10.63
N SER A 123 1.21 -14.46 11.38
CA SER A 123 -0.25 -14.34 11.50
C SER A 123 -0.93 -13.95 10.19
N LEU A 124 -0.22 -13.21 9.33
CA LEU A 124 -0.66 -12.85 7.99
C LEU A 124 -0.38 -13.95 6.96
N GLY A 125 0.37 -15.00 7.29
CA GLY A 125 0.70 -16.12 6.41
C GLY A 125 1.91 -15.92 5.50
N TYR A 126 2.80 -14.97 5.81
CA TYR A 126 4.04 -14.73 5.04
C TYR A 126 5.24 -15.54 5.54
N ASP A 127 5.06 -16.48 6.45
CA ASP A 127 6.10 -17.37 6.97
C ASP A 127 6.36 -18.60 6.07
N ASN A 128 5.42 -18.94 5.20
CA ASN A 128 5.54 -20.02 4.23
C ASN A 128 4.89 -19.64 2.89
N GLN A 129 5.65 -19.77 1.79
CA GLN A 129 5.14 -19.54 0.44
C GLN A 129 4.00 -20.49 0.05
N ASP A 130 3.90 -21.65 0.69
CA ASP A 130 2.79 -22.60 0.48
C ASP A 130 1.43 -22.00 0.82
N ASN A 131 1.38 -21.02 1.74
CA ASN A 131 0.14 -20.30 2.03
C ASN A 131 -0.39 -19.55 0.80
N ILE A 132 0.51 -19.13 -0.10
CA ILE A 132 0.19 -18.42 -1.34
C ILE A 132 0.00 -19.44 -2.46
N THR A 133 0.94 -20.35 -2.68
CA THR A 133 0.86 -21.32 -3.79
C THR A 133 -0.35 -22.25 -3.67
N ASN A 134 -0.79 -22.59 -2.44
CA ASN A 134 -2.02 -23.35 -2.25
C ASN A 134 -3.29 -22.56 -2.64
N ILE A 135 -3.31 -21.23 -2.48
CA ILE A 135 -4.42 -20.40 -2.96
C ILE A 135 -4.48 -20.47 -4.49
N PHE A 136 -3.32 -20.46 -5.16
CA PHE A 136 -3.25 -20.52 -6.62
C PHE A 136 -3.64 -21.88 -7.25
N LYS A 137 -3.98 -22.89 -6.44
CA LYS A 137 -4.59 -24.14 -6.93
C LYS A 137 -6.04 -23.95 -7.36
N ASP A 138 -6.76 -23.05 -6.68
CA ASP A 138 -8.19 -22.82 -6.90
C ASP A 138 -8.49 -21.41 -7.44
N TYR A 139 -7.51 -20.52 -7.39
CA TYR A 139 -7.62 -19.10 -7.77
C TYR A 139 -6.47 -18.69 -8.68
N ASP A 140 -6.67 -17.59 -9.42
CA ASP A 140 -5.71 -17.10 -10.40
C ASP A 140 -5.03 -15.80 -9.97
N ILE A 141 -5.60 -15.10 -8.98
CA ILE A 141 -5.09 -13.83 -8.46
C ILE A 141 -5.55 -13.62 -7.03
N ILE A 142 -4.72 -12.98 -6.21
CA ILE A 142 -5.05 -12.56 -4.84
C ILE A 142 -5.08 -11.04 -4.82
N ALA A 143 -6.20 -10.46 -4.39
CA ALA A 143 -6.37 -9.01 -4.30
C ALA A 143 -7.43 -8.65 -3.24
N GLN A 144 -7.62 -7.36 -2.97
CA GLN A 144 -8.73 -6.88 -2.16
C GLN A 144 -9.75 -6.14 -3.03
N TYR A 145 -10.99 -6.62 -3.06
CA TYR A 145 -12.11 -5.88 -3.61
C TYR A 145 -12.75 -5.01 -2.53
N LEU A 146 -12.91 -3.72 -2.82
CA LEU A 146 -13.64 -2.77 -1.98
C LEU A 146 -14.99 -2.46 -2.61
N ASP A 147 -16.05 -2.62 -1.82
CA ASP A 147 -17.41 -2.28 -2.18
C ASP A 147 -17.78 -0.92 -1.59
N PHE A 148 -18.11 0.05 -2.46
CA PHE A 148 -18.49 1.41 -2.11
C PHE A 148 -20.00 1.65 -2.21
N THR A 149 -20.84 0.61 -2.22
CA THR A 149 -22.32 0.74 -2.22
C THR A 149 -22.90 1.62 -1.10
N THR A 150 -22.11 1.98 -0.09
CA THR A 150 -22.48 2.85 1.05
C THR A 150 -21.85 4.25 1.02
N VAL A 151 -21.00 4.54 0.03
CA VAL A 151 -20.31 5.82 -0.14
C VAL A 151 -20.70 6.36 -1.51
N ASN A 152 -21.04 7.65 -1.61
CA ASN A 152 -21.17 8.33 -2.91
C ASN A 152 -19.78 8.42 -3.56
N SER A 153 -19.25 7.31 -4.05
CA SER A 153 -18.08 7.29 -4.92
C SER A 153 -18.43 6.50 -6.18
N THR A 154 -19.33 7.07 -6.95
CA THR A 154 -19.29 6.91 -8.39
C THR A 154 -18.01 7.62 -8.88
N PHE A 155 -17.15 6.91 -9.62
CA PHE A 155 -15.93 7.46 -10.23
C PHE A 155 -16.35 8.48 -11.28
N GLU A 156 -16.51 9.74 -10.89
CA GLU A 156 -17.23 10.70 -11.74
C GLU A 156 -16.38 11.93 -12.08
N THR A 157 -15.25 11.67 -12.78
CA THR A 157 -14.54 12.54 -13.75
C THR A 157 -13.49 13.55 -13.22
N ILE A 158 -12.40 13.95 -13.93
CA ILE A 158 -12.29 14.50 -15.29
C ILE A 158 -12.02 13.45 -16.39
N GLU A 159 -13.03 13.29 -17.26
CA GLU A 159 -13.40 12.18 -18.16
C GLU A 159 -12.73 10.81 -17.88
N ASP A 160 -12.93 10.33 -16.64
CA ASP A 160 -12.48 9.08 -16.01
C ASP A 160 -10.98 8.80 -16.06
N TYR A 161 -10.24 9.86 -15.76
CA TYR A 161 -8.80 10.03 -15.89
C TYR A 161 -8.33 10.18 -17.35
N VAL A 162 -9.24 10.74 -18.18
CA VAL A 162 -9.28 10.87 -19.65
C VAL A 162 -8.95 9.58 -20.39
N ASN A 163 -9.88 8.65 -20.16
CA ASN A 163 -9.95 7.26 -20.64
C ASN A 163 -8.69 6.45 -20.34
N ALA A 164 -8.14 6.66 -19.14
CA ALA A 164 -7.16 5.84 -18.44
C ALA A 164 -6.09 5.16 -19.33
N VAL A 165 -5.07 5.79 -19.87
CA VAL A 165 -4.80 7.20 -20.13
C VAL A 165 -4.55 7.24 -21.65
N ASP A 166 -5.66 7.28 -22.40
CA ASP A 166 -5.82 6.92 -23.83
C ASP A 166 -5.93 5.41 -24.18
N LEU A 167 -6.61 4.64 -23.32
CA LEU A 167 -6.87 3.20 -23.53
C LEU A 167 -7.58 2.90 -24.85
N LYS A 168 -8.51 3.76 -25.26
CA LYS A 168 -9.30 3.57 -26.49
C LYS A 168 -8.41 3.43 -27.73
N ASN A 169 -7.37 4.25 -27.84
CA ASN A 169 -6.48 4.24 -28.99
C ASN A 169 -5.35 3.23 -28.84
N LYS A 170 -4.84 3.01 -27.62
CA LYS A 170 -3.68 2.13 -27.36
C LYS A 170 -4.05 0.67 -27.15
N HIS A 171 -5.26 0.40 -26.65
CA HIS A 171 -5.76 -0.92 -26.27
C HIS A 171 -7.27 -1.06 -26.58
N ALA A 172 -7.67 -0.78 -27.83
CA ALA A 172 -9.07 -0.73 -28.26
C ALA A 172 -9.89 -1.99 -27.90
N GLY A 173 -9.26 -3.18 -27.92
CA GLY A 173 -9.90 -4.45 -27.56
C GLY A 173 -10.38 -4.52 -26.11
N MET A 174 -9.80 -3.71 -25.22
CA MET A 174 -10.16 -3.65 -23.79
C MET A 174 -11.16 -2.53 -23.49
N TYR A 175 -11.46 -1.64 -24.43
CA TYR A 175 -12.22 -0.43 -24.17
C TYR A 175 -13.68 -0.72 -23.77
N ASN A 176 -14.32 -1.74 -24.36
CA ASN A 176 -15.67 -2.14 -23.93
C ASN A 176 -15.70 -2.67 -22.50
N ALA A 177 -14.63 -3.36 -22.06
CA ALA A 177 -14.52 -3.80 -20.66
C ALA A 177 -14.34 -2.60 -19.73
N PHE A 178 -13.53 -1.62 -20.13
CA PHE A 178 -13.34 -0.38 -19.39
C PHE A 178 -14.66 0.39 -19.20
N LEU A 179 -15.47 0.49 -20.26
CA LEU A 179 -16.80 1.11 -20.19
C LEU A 179 -17.77 0.36 -19.28
N ARG A 180 -17.63 -0.95 -19.08
CA ARG A 180 -18.42 -1.68 -18.07
C ARG A 180 -17.88 -1.47 -16.66
N PHE A 181 -16.56 -1.43 -16.51
CA PHE A 181 -15.89 -1.26 -15.23
C PHE A 181 -16.21 0.09 -14.57
N ARG A 182 -16.20 1.19 -15.34
CA ARG A 182 -16.50 2.54 -14.81
C ARG A 182 -17.88 2.68 -14.16
N GLU A 183 -18.83 1.85 -14.57
CA GLU A 183 -20.21 1.86 -14.04
C GLU A 183 -20.32 1.11 -12.69
N LYS A 184 -19.25 0.45 -12.24
CA LYS A 184 -19.24 -0.33 -10.99
C LYS A 184 -19.10 0.55 -9.77
N LYS A 185 -19.70 0.10 -8.67
CA LYS A 185 -19.63 0.73 -7.33
C LYS A 185 -18.57 0.09 -6.44
N GLY A 186 -17.58 -0.57 -7.03
CA GLY A 186 -16.53 -1.30 -6.32
C GLY A 186 -15.37 -1.64 -7.25
N TYR A 187 -14.18 -1.78 -6.69
CA TYR A 187 -12.97 -2.10 -7.46
C TYR A 187 -11.86 -2.68 -6.57
N TYR A 188 -10.85 -3.24 -7.22
CA TYR A 188 -9.59 -3.62 -6.59
C TYR A 188 -8.69 -2.39 -6.45
N SER A 189 -8.33 -2.02 -5.22
CA SER A 189 -7.74 -0.70 -4.92
C SER A 189 -6.29 -0.79 -4.42
N ASN A 190 -5.63 0.37 -4.29
CA ASN A 190 -4.28 0.54 -3.72
C ASN A 190 -3.15 -0.14 -4.50
N ASN A 191 -3.33 -0.53 -5.78
CA ASN A 191 -2.30 -1.26 -6.53
C ASN A 191 -1.84 -2.59 -5.87
N ILE A 192 -2.61 -3.17 -4.94
CA ILE A 192 -2.20 -4.38 -4.19
C ILE A 192 -2.73 -5.64 -4.89
N PHE A 193 -1.81 -6.55 -5.21
CA PHE A 193 -2.12 -7.84 -5.84
C PHE A 193 -1.03 -8.88 -5.57
N ILE A 194 -1.35 -10.15 -5.81
CA ILE A 194 -0.40 -11.24 -6.08
C ILE A 194 -0.94 -12.00 -7.29
N MET A 195 -0.13 -12.15 -8.34
CA MET A 195 -0.53 -12.80 -9.59
C MET A 195 0.63 -13.65 -10.16
N LYS A 196 0.35 -14.46 -11.19
CA LYS A 196 1.40 -15.21 -11.91
C LYS A 196 2.30 -14.25 -12.68
N LYS A 197 3.51 -14.69 -12.98
CA LYS A 197 4.49 -13.93 -13.76
C LYS A 197 3.90 -13.40 -15.07
N GLU A 198 3.21 -14.23 -15.83
CA GLU A 198 2.69 -13.89 -17.15
C GLU A 198 1.66 -12.75 -17.06
N ASP A 199 0.75 -12.84 -16.07
CA ASP A 199 -0.25 -11.82 -15.81
C ASP A 199 0.39 -10.49 -15.34
N PHE A 200 1.45 -10.57 -14.54
CA PHE A 200 2.20 -9.39 -14.09
C PHE A 200 2.95 -8.71 -15.25
N PHE A 201 3.52 -9.47 -16.17
CA PHE A 201 4.21 -8.94 -17.34
C PHE A 201 3.22 -8.28 -18.30
N GLU A 202 2.06 -8.90 -18.54
CA GLU A 202 0.97 -8.29 -19.33
C GLU A 202 0.46 -7.02 -18.64
N TYR A 203 0.18 -7.07 -17.34
CA TYR A 203 -0.19 -5.93 -16.52
C TYR A 203 0.81 -4.78 -16.68
N CYS A 204 2.09 -5.01 -16.42
CA CYS A 204 3.12 -3.97 -16.50
C CYS A 204 3.24 -3.40 -17.91
N ASN A 205 3.18 -4.26 -18.93
CA ASN A 205 3.22 -3.81 -20.32
C ASN A 205 2.07 -2.83 -20.64
N ILE A 206 0.84 -3.15 -20.23
CA ILE A 206 -0.32 -2.27 -20.44
C ILE A 206 -0.19 -1.00 -19.59
N MET A 207 0.06 -1.14 -18.28
CA MET A 207 0.11 -0.03 -17.33
C MET A 207 1.18 1.00 -17.71
N PHE A 208 2.41 0.56 -17.98
CA PHE A 208 3.50 1.48 -18.28
C PHE A 208 3.45 2.03 -19.69
N ASN A 209 2.87 1.30 -20.65
CA ASN A 209 2.57 1.86 -21.97
C ASN A 209 1.61 3.06 -21.86
N LEU A 210 0.58 2.93 -21.03
CA LEU A 210 -0.39 3.99 -20.76
C LEU A 210 0.27 5.14 -19.97
N LEU A 211 0.77 4.86 -18.77
CA LEU A 211 1.25 5.87 -17.82
C LEU A 211 2.45 6.67 -18.33
N LEU A 212 3.44 6.04 -18.97
CA LEU A 212 4.61 6.75 -19.49
C LEU A 212 4.26 7.60 -20.71
N SER A 213 3.34 7.15 -21.55
CA SER A 213 2.85 7.97 -22.67
C SER A 213 2.18 9.25 -22.16
N ALA A 214 1.32 9.15 -21.14
CA ALA A 214 0.66 10.30 -20.54
C ALA A 214 1.65 11.21 -19.81
N TYR A 215 2.65 10.64 -19.13
CA TYR A 215 3.73 11.41 -18.51
C TYR A 215 4.49 12.26 -19.54
N ASP A 216 4.90 11.66 -20.66
CA ASP A 216 5.62 12.36 -21.73
C ASP A 216 4.77 13.46 -22.38
N GLU A 217 3.47 13.22 -22.56
CA GLU A 217 2.54 14.22 -23.09
C GLU A 217 2.37 15.41 -22.13
N PHE A 218 2.20 15.14 -20.84
CA PHE A 218 2.09 16.20 -19.84
C PHE A 218 3.37 17.01 -19.74
N LEU A 219 4.54 16.35 -19.80
CA LEU A 219 5.83 17.03 -19.78
C LEU A 219 6.02 17.95 -21.00
N LYS A 220 5.64 17.49 -22.20
CA LYS A 220 5.77 18.28 -23.45
C LYS A 220 4.87 19.52 -23.46
N ASN A 221 3.71 19.44 -22.82
CA ASN A 221 2.70 20.50 -22.83
C ASN A 221 2.76 21.40 -21.58
N ASP A 222 3.79 21.25 -20.73
CA ASP A 222 3.91 21.95 -19.44
C ASP A 222 2.65 21.81 -18.57
N ASP A 223 2.07 20.61 -18.57
CA ASP A 223 0.83 20.33 -17.86
C ASP A 223 1.10 20.12 -16.37
N GLU A 224 0.53 21.00 -15.53
CA GLU A 224 0.71 20.98 -14.08
C GLU A 224 0.32 19.65 -13.43
N ARG A 225 -0.52 18.83 -14.08
CA ARG A 225 -0.93 17.51 -13.58
C ARG A 225 0.26 16.59 -13.32
N ILE A 226 1.38 16.76 -14.01
CA ILE A 226 2.63 16.01 -13.78
C ILE A 226 3.17 16.19 -12.35
N ASN A 227 2.93 17.35 -11.74
CA ASN A 227 3.37 17.68 -10.38
C ASN A 227 2.32 17.31 -9.31
N THR A 228 1.21 16.71 -9.74
CA THR A 228 0.12 16.25 -8.86
C THR A 228 0.12 14.73 -8.74
N ARG A 229 -0.81 14.21 -7.94
CA ARG A 229 -1.04 12.76 -7.81
C ARG A 229 -1.92 12.19 -8.93
N PHE A 230 -2.18 12.94 -10.00
CA PHE A 230 -3.10 12.54 -11.07
C PHE A 230 -2.73 11.18 -11.67
N LEU A 231 -1.49 11.01 -12.16
CA LEU A 231 -1.06 9.73 -12.76
C LEU A 231 -1.00 8.57 -11.75
N ALA A 232 -0.67 8.86 -10.49
CA ALA A 232 -0.79 7.85 -9.44
C ALA A 232 -2.25 7.41 -9.22
N CYS A 233 -3.22 8.34 -9.19
CA CYS A 233 -4.64 8.00 -9.12
C CYS A 233 -5.08 7.19 -10.35
N CYS A 234 -4.58 7.53 -11.54
CA CYS A 234 -4.82 6.76 -12.77
C CYS A 234 -4.32 5.31 -12.61
N SER A 235 -3.14 5.12 -12.02
CA SER A 235 -2.57 3.79 -11.82
C SER A 235 -3.42 2.91 -10.91
N GLU A 236 -3.95 3.46 -9.80
CA GLU A 236 -4.84 2.72 -8.90
C GLU A 236 -6.13 2.29 -9.61
N PHE A 237 -6.71 3.20 -10.39
CA PHE A 237 -7.90 2.91 -11.19
C PHE A 237 -7.64 1.85 -12.27
N LEU A 238 -6.53 1.97 -12.99
CA LEU A 238 -6.13 1.05 -14.04
C LEU A 238 -5.80 -0.35 -13.52
N THR A 239 -5.20 -0.45 -12.33
CA THR A 239 -4.99 -1.74 -11.67
C THR A 239 -6.33 -2.38 -11.31
N GLY A 240 -7.27 -1.60 -10.78
CA GLY A 240 -8.64 -2.05 -10.53
C GLY A 240 -9.32 -2.58 -11.79
N PHE A 241 -9.23 -1.81 -12.88
CA PHE A 241 -9.75 -2.18 -14.19
C PHE A 241 -9.12 -3.46 -14.73
N TYR A 242 -7.79 -3.59 -14.69
CA TYR A 242 -7.10 -4.75 -15.25
C TYR A 242 -7.52 -6.04 -14.54
N ILE A 243 -7.60 -6.03 -13.20
CA ILE A 243 -8.06 -7.20 -12.45
C ILE A 243 -9.54 -7.50 -12.77
N ASP A 244 -10.37 -6.47 -12.92
CA ASP A 244 -11.77 -6.63 -13.34
C ASP A 244 -11.90 -7.28 -14.72
N TYR A 245 -11.08 -6.85 -15.67
CA TYR A 245 -10.98 -7.41 -17.02
C TYR A 245 -10.55 -8.88 -16.99
N LEU A 246 -9.56 -9.25 -16.17
CA LEU A 246 -9.19 -10.66 -15.99
C LEU A 246 -10.36 -11.51 -15.52
N VAL A 247 -11.17 -11.02 -14.57
CA VAL A 247 -12.33 -11.74 -14.05
C VAL A 247 -13.42 -11.88 -15.11
N HIS A 248 -13.85 -10.78 -15.71
CA HIS A 248 -15.08 -10.74 -16.50
C HIS A 248 -14.89 -11.11 -17.97
N ASP A 249 -13.70 -10.85 -18.52
CA ASP A 249 -13.41 -11.09 -19.93
C ASP A 249 -12.49 -12.30 -20.13
N LYS A 250 -11.64 -12.65 -19.15
CA LYS A 250 -10.79 -13.86 -19.19
C LYS A 250 -11.22 -15.01 -18.26
N GLY A 251 -12.24 -14.81 -17.42
CA GLY A 251 -12.80 -15.86 -16.56
C GLY A 251 -11.96 -16.22 -15.33
N TYR A 252 -11.06 -15.33 -14.89
CA TYR A 252 -10.18 -15.57 -13.75
C TYR A 252 -10.96 -15.60 -12.42
N LYS A 253 -10.50 -16.45 -11.50
CA LYS A 253 -11.01 -16.52 -10.11
C LYS A 253 -10.12 -15.70 -9.19
N VAL A 254 -10.68 -14.66 -8.57
CA VAL A 254 -9.96 -13.84 -7.58
C VAL A 254 -10.20 -14.36 -6.17
N LYS A 255 -9.11 -14.56 -5.41
CA LYS A 255 -9.17 -14.69 -3.96
C LYS A 255 -9.25 -13.30 -3.34
N ASN A 256 -10.46 -12.88 -2.94
CA ASN A 256 -10.66 -11.62 -2.23
C ASN A 256 -10.23 -11.73 -0.75
N LEU A 257 -9.18 -11.03 -0.35
CA LEU A 257 -8.65 -11.02 1.01
C LEU A 257 -8.56 -9.61 1.59
N LYS A 258 -8.81 -9.50 2.89
CA LYS A 258 -8.74 -8.21 3.59
C LYS A 258 -7.29 -7.78 3.77
N LEU A 259 -7.06 -6.47 3.71
CA LEU A 259 -5.78 -5.88 4.09
C LEU A 259 -5.70 -5.69 5.60
N TYR A 260 -4.51 -5.92 6.13
CA TYR A 260 -4.12 -5.49 7.46
C TYR A 260 -3.48 -4.11 7.37
N ASP A 261 -4.22 -3.07 7.80
CA ASP A 261 -3.77 -1.69 7.81
C ASP A 261 -3.09 -1.32 9.15
N MET A 262 -1.79 -1.05 9.08
CA MET A 262 -0.95 -0.73 10.24
C MET A 262 -1.24 0.64 10.85
N ILE A 263 -1.74 1.61 10.07
CA ILE A 263 -2.13 2.92 10.59
C ILE A 263 -3.30 2.74 11.55
N SER A 264 -4.28 1.95 11.15
CA SER A 264 -5.42 1.63 12.01
C SER A 264 -5.00 0.94 13.30
N PHE A 265 -3.96 0.09 13.26
CA PHE A 265 -3.42 -0.53 14.46
C PHE A 265 -2.72 0.47 15.39
N ASN A 266 -1.83 1.32 14.84
CA ASN A 266 -1.13 2.33 15.62
C ASN A 266 -2.07 3.39 16.20
N ASP A 267 -3.11 3.79 15.48
CA ASP A 267 -4.13 4.70 15.99
C ASP A 267 -4.99 4.05 17.07
N ARG A 268 -5.35 2.77 16.92
CA ARG A 268 -6.02 2.00 17.99
C ARG A 268 -5.11 1.86 19.21
N LYS A 269 -3.81 1.63 19.05
CA LYS A 269 -2.84 1.55 20.14
C LYS A 269 -2.66 2.89 20.84
N LYS A 270 -2.54 4.00 20.09
CA LYS A 270 -2.52 5.37 20.65
C LYS A 270 -3.81 5.69 21.39
N LYS A 271 -4.97 5.34 20.84
CA LYS A 271 -6.28 5.52 21.49
C LYS A 271 -6.39 4.67 22.76
N PHE A 272 -5.96 3.41 22.72
CA PHE A 272 -5.90 2.54 23.89
C PHE A 272 -4.97 3.11 24.97
N LEU A 273 -3.76 3.51 24.62
CA LEU A 273 -2.79 4.09 25.55
C LEU A 273 -3.31 5.41 26.13
N ARG A 274 -3.92 6.27 25.32
CA ARG A 274 -4.60 7.49 25.79
C ARG A 274 -5.72 7.17 26.76
N ASN A 275 -6.55 6.16 26.47
CA ASN A 275 -7.63 5.74 27.36
C ASN A 275 -7.10 5.12 28.65
N PHE A 276 -6.05 4.31 28.58
CA PHE A 276 -5.37 3.71 29.72
C PHE A 276 -4.75 4.79 30.61
N ILE A 277 -4.01 5.74 30.02
CA ILE A 277 -3.47 6.91 30.73
C ILE A 277 -4.62 7.72 31.33
N ASN A 278 -5.71 8.00 30.62
CA ASN A 278 -6.86 8.73 31.17
C ASN A 278 -7.56 7.99 32.32
N ASN A 279 -7.52 6.65 32.34
CA ASN A 279 -8.08 5.84 33.41
C ASN A 279 -7.15 5.79 34.65
N ILE A 280 -5.83 5.88 34.44
CA ILE A 280 -4.85 5.95 35.53
C ILE A 280 -4.71 7.38 36.04
N PHE A 281 -4.71 8.37 35.16
CA PHE A 281 -4.46 9.78 35.41
C PHE A 281 -5.55 10.61 34.74
N SER A 282 -6.41 11.26 35.53
CA SER A 282 -7.34 12.26 35.01
C SER A 282 -7.36 13.52 35.87
N VAL A 283 -7.49 14.68 35.21
CA VAL A 283 -7.70 15.98 35.87
C VAL A 283 -9.10 16.45 35.52
N ARG A 284 -9.90 16.75 36.53
CA ARG A 284 -11.22 17.39 36.39
C ARG A 284 -11.27 18.65 37.24
N ASN A 285 -12.12 19.60 36.88
CA ASN A 285 -12.31 20.85 37.62
C ASN A 285 -13.72 20.89 38.25
N PRO A 286 -14.02 20.09 39.29
CA PRO A 286 -15.33 20.12 39.92
C PRO A 286 -15.51 21.39 40.78
N ILE A 287 -16.77 21.76 40.96
CA ILE A 287 -17.19 22.79 41.92
C ILE A 287 -17.56 22.06 43.21
N ILE A 288 -16.89 22.42 44.32
CA ILE A 288 -17.15 21.86 45.65
C ILE A 288 -17.40 23.05 46.56
N ASN A 289 -18.53 23.07 47.28
CA ASN A 289 -18.91 24.16 48.18
C ASN A 289 -18.82 25.56 47.53
N ASN A 290 -19.31 25.69 46.29
CA ASN A 290 -19.25 26.92 45.48
C ASN A 290 -17.83 27.44 45.13
N GLU A 291 -16.78 26.67 45.39
CA GLU A 291 -15.40 26.99 44.99
C GLU A 291 -14.91 26.07 43.87
N LYS A 292 -14.11 26.63 42.95
CA LYS A 292 -13.42 25.84 41.92
C LYS A 292 -12.33 25.02 42.58
N SER A 293 -12.33 23.71 42.36
CA SER A 293 -11.27 22.80 42.81
C SER A 293 -10.64 22.08 41.62
N LYS A 294 -9.39 21.60 41.78
CA LYS A 294 -8.79 20.65 40.85
C LYS A 294 -8.82 19.27 41.47
N MET A 295 -9.50 18.33 40.81
CA MET A 295 -9.50 16.93 41.21
C MET A 295 -8.56 16.15 40.30
N LEU A 296 -7.46 15.66 40.87
CA LEU A 296 -6.53 14.76 40.22
C LEU A 296 -6.87 13.33 40.63
N THR A 297 -7.12 12.44 39.67
CA THR A 297 -7.29 11.02 39.93
C THR A 297 -6.01 10.30 39.52
N ILE A 298 -5.37 9.58 40.44
CA ILE A 298 -4.20 8.71 40.18
C ILE A 298 -4.56 7.30 40.62
N MET A 299 -4.53 6.33 39.71
CA MET A 299 -4.86 4.92 39.98
C MET A 299 -6.21 4.74 40.72
N GLY A 300 -7.20 5.58 40.40
CA GLY A 300 -8.52 5.57 41.04
C GLY A 300 -8.61 6.34 42.37
N ILE A 301 -7.49 6.81 42.92
CA ILE A 301 -7.45 7.65 44.13
C ILE A 301 -7.64 9.11 43.73
N LYS A 302 -8.61 9.79 44.34
CA LYS A 302 -8.94 11.20 44.09
C LYS A 302 -8.20 12.11 45.07
N PHE A 303 -7.38 12.99 44.53
CA PHE A 303 -6.71 14.08 45.25
C PHE A 303 -7.41 15.39 44.90
N PHE A 304 -7.84 16.13 45.92
CA PHE A 304 -8.40 17.46 45.77
C PHE A 304 -7.32 18.48 46.06
N LEU A 305 -6.93 19.24 45.05
CA LEU A 305 -5.97 20.32 45.18
C LEU A 305 -6.75 21.63 45.32
N PRO A 306 -6.55 22.38 46.42
CA PRO A 306 -7.13 23.71 46.57
C PRO A 306 -6.55 24.63 45.49
N PHE A 307 -7.40 25.45 44.87
CA PHE A 307 -6.95 26.49 43.95
C PHE A 307 -6.17 27.53 44.76
N GLN A 308 -4.84 27.45 44.79
CA GLN A 308 -4.04 28.57 45.26
C GLN A 308 -4.15 29.69 44.22
N LYS A 309 -4.83 30.79 44.58
CA LYS A 309 -4.65 32.06 43.89
C LYS A 309 -3.17 32.41 44.04
N VAL A 310 -2.40 32.29 42.96
CA VAL A 310 -1.07 32.90 42.88
C VAL A 310 -1.30 34.40 43.11
N LYS A 311 -0.92 34.90 44.29
CA LYS A 311 -0.82 36.35 44.50
C LYS A 311 0.25 36.83 43.51
N LYS A 312 -0.15 37.72 42.60
CA LYS A 312 0.78 38.48 41.77
C LYS A 312 1.72 39.28 42.67
#